data_AF-A0A7V0JEV7-F1
#
_entry.id   AF-A0A7V0JEV7-F1
#
_cell.length_a   1.000
_cell.length_b   1.000
_cell.length_c   1.000
_cell.angle_alpha   90.00
_cell.angle_beta   90.00
_cell.angle_gamma   90.00
#
_symmetry.space_group_name_H-M   'P 1'
#
loop_
_entity.id
_entity.type
_entity.pdbx_description
1 polymer ?
#
loop_
_entity_poly.entity_id
_entity_poly.type
_entity_poly.pdbx_seq_one_letter_code
_entity_poly.pdbx_strand_id
1 'polypeptide(L)'
;KSIGDITELKVIDRSQLILDIFARRAHSKDGKVQVELAQLRYRLPRLTGKGTAMSRLMGGIGGRGPGEMKLEVDRRRVREKIALLEKQLKSLSRARQQRKARRVAQGMPIISIIGYTNAGKSTLLNNLTKSKTFVEDRMFATLDTASRRLRFPKERDVIITDTVGFIRNLPKDLFAAFKSTLEELEDADLLLHIVDISNPRFEQQINSVEKILSELSLSEKPVLLAFNKIDLVDKEEAEAICTRFKAVSFSALNPETFQVLINAIEARLWPLK
;
A
#
# COMPACT_ATOMS: atom_id res chain seq x y z
N LYS A 1 12.82 8.97 31.34
CA LYS A 1 14.03 8.43 30.66
C LYS A 1 13.57 7.68 29.43
N SER A 2 14.13 7.95 28.26
CA SER A 2 13.78 7.20 27.05
C SER A 2 14.25 5.74 27.25
N ILE A 3 13.55 4.76 26.66
CA ILE A 3 13.95 3.34 26.73
C ILE A 3 15.38 3.17 26.20
N GLY A 4 15.78 3.97 25.21
CA GLY A 4 17.14 3.97 24.67
C GLY A 4 18.20 4.43 25.67
N ASP A 5 17.85 5.34 26.59
CA ASP A 5 18.78 5.87 27.60
C ASP A 5 19.09 4.84 28.70
N ILE A 6 18.25 3.81 28.83
CA ILE A 6 18.36 2.76 29.88
C ILE A 6 19.04 1.51 29.31
N THR A 7 18.82 1.23 28.02
CA THR A 7 19.18 -0.06 27.40
C THR A 7 20.38 0.02 26.48
N GLU A 8 20.84 1.21 26.11
CA GLU A 8 21.86 1.45 25.05
C GLU A 8 21.51 0.82 23.68
N LEU A 9 20.32 0.24 23.53
CA LEU A 9 19.84 -0.38 22.31
C LEU A 9 19.11 0.63 21.43
N LYS A 10 19.22 0.43 20.10
CA LYS A 10 18.47 1.20 19.12
C LYS A 10 16.98 0.89 19.25
N VAL A 11 16.22 1.78 19.87
CA VAL A 11 14.75 1.70 19.94
C VAL A 11 14.17 2.15 18.60
N ILE A 12 13.42 1.25 17.97
CA ILE A 12 12.74 1.48 16.70
C ILE A 12 11.23 1.39 16.97
N ASP A 13 10.49 2.45 16.67
CA ASP A 13 9.03 2.41 16.77
C ASP A 13 8.39 1.65 15.59
N ARG A 14 7.11 1.31 15.74
CA ARG A 14 6.36 0.54 14.73
C ARG A 14 6.40 1.18 13.34
N SER A 15 6.30 2.51 13.28
CA SER A 15 6.30 3.28 12.03
C SER A 15 7.64 3.22 11.32
N GLN A 16 8.74 3.37 12.04
CA GLN A 16 10.10 3.28 11.50
C GLN A 16 10.39 1.85 11.02
N LEU A 17 9.94 0.82 11.76
CA LEU A 17 10.06 -0.57 11.32
C LEU A 17 9.34 -0.80 9.97
N ILE A 18 8.13 -0.29 9.83
CA ILE A 18 7.35 -0.40 8.59
C ILE A 18 8.09 0.28 7.43
N LEU A 19 8.57 1.51 7.63
CA LEU A 19 9.33 2.25 6.62
C LEU A 19 10.66 1.58 6.25
N ASP A 20 11.32 0.93 7.21
CA ASP A 20 12.56 0.17 6.96
C ASP A 20 12.28 -1.12 6.15
N ILE A 21 11.16 -1.82 6.43
CA ILE A 21 10.73 -2.96 5.61
C ILE A 21 10.44 -2.51 4.17
N PHE A 22 9.77 -1.37 4.00
CA PHE A 22 9.52 -0.81 2.68
C PHE A 22 10.80 -0.39 1.95
N ALA A 23 11.76 0.22 2.65
CA ALA A 23 13.03 0.60 2.04
C ALA A 23 13.79 -0.60 1.48
N ARG A 24 13.71 -1.76 2.16
CA ARG A 24 14.31 -3.01 1.68
C ARG A 24 13.61 -3.58 0.44
N ARG A 25 12.36 -3.22 0.20
CA ARG A 25 11.52 -3.75 -0.90
C ARG A 25 11.32 -2.77 -2.07
N ALA A 26 11.77 -1.53 -1.93
CA ALA A 26 11.75 -0.54 -3.00
C ALA A 26 12.90 -0.79 -3.97
N HIS A 27 12.64 -1.53 -5.05
CA HIS A 27 13.62 -1.78 -6.10
C HIS A 27 13.49 -0.76 -7.25
N SER A 28 12.25 -0.36 -7.56
CA SER A 28 11.96 0.63 -8.60
C SER A 28 12.42 2.05 -8.22
N LYS A 29 12.65 2.90 -9.22
CA LYS A 29 12.99 4.32 -8.99
C LYS A 29 11.84 5.04 -8.27
N ASP A 30 10.61 4.80 -8.69
CA ASP A 30 9.40 5.38 -8.12
C ASP A 30 9.22 4.96 -6.66
N GLY A 31 9.34 3.66 -6.36
CA GLY A 31 9.26 3.12 -5.01
C GLY A 31 10.36 3.65 -4.09
N LYS A 32 11.60 3.81 -4.59
CA LYS A 32 12.71 4.39 -3.81
C LYS A 32 12.44 5.84 -3.43
N VAL A 33 11.98 6.65 -4.38
CA VAL A 33 11.62 8.06 -4.14
C VAL A 33 10.47 8.16 -3.14
N GLN A 34 9.43 7.32 -3.28
CA GLN A 34 8.29 7.28 -2.36
C GLN A 34 8.71 6.92 -0.93
N VAL A 35 9.54 5.89 -0.75
CA VAL A 35 10.00 5.49 0.59
C VAL A 35 10.95 6.50 1.20
N GLU A 36 11.87 7.08 0.41
CA GLU A 36 12.76 8.12 0.91
C GLU A 36 11.97 9.35 1.39
N LEU A 37 10.98 9.78 0.59
CA LEU A 37 10.06 10.87 0.97
C LEU A 37 9.31 10.53 2.27
N ALA A 38 8.82 9.30 2.39
CA ALA A 38 8.14 8.81 3.59
C ALA A 38 9.04 8.89 4.84
N GLN A 39 10.27 8.42 4.73
CA GLN A 39 11.24 8.44 5.82
C GLN A 39 11.62 9.87 6.23
N LEU A 40 11.78 10.78 5.28
CA LEU A 40 12.10 12.18 5.58
C LEU A 40 10.94 12.90 6.26
N ARG A 41 9.70 12.72 5.78
CA ARG A 41 8.49 13.26 6.42
C ARG A 41 8.31 12.71 7.83
N TYR A 42 8.60 11.42 8.04
CA TYR A 42 8.54 10.79 9.36
C TYR A 42 9.59 11.32 10.33
N ARG A 43 10.83 11.49 9.86
CA ARG A 43 11.95 11.94 10.71
C ARG A 43 11.91 13.44 11.01
N LEU A 44 11.47 14.28 10.08
CA LEU A 44 11.48 15.75 10.21
C LEU A 44 10.91 16.28 11.53
N PRO A 45 9.70 15.89 11.99
CA PRO A 45 9.16 16.36 13.26
C PRO A 45 9.92 15.81 14.49
N ARG A 46 10.65 14.69 14.33
CA ARG A 46 11.37 13.97 15.40
C ARG A 46 12.83 14.41 15.55
N LEU A 47 13.35 15.26 14.66
CA LEU A 47 14.72 15.80 14.73
C LEU A 47 14.96 16.77 15.90
N THR A 48 13.89 17.25 16.55
CA THR A 48 13.93 18.20 17.68
C THR A 48 14.46 17.61 18.99
N GLY A 49 14.29 16.31 19.22
CA GLY A 49 14.53 15.68 20.53
C GLY A 49 15.99 15.36 20.87
N LYS A 50 16.91 15.34 19.91
CA LYS A 50 18.34 15.01 20.15
C LYS A 50 19.22 16.23 20.48
N GLY A 51 18.67 17.44 20.36
CA GLY A 51 19.37 18.70 20.59
C GLY A 51 19.53 19.12 22.05
N THR A 52 18.63 18.68 22.92
CA THR A 52 18.57 19.10 24.33
C THR A 52 19.72 18.56 25.18
N ALA A 53 20.37 17.47 24.76
CA ALA A 53 21.61 17.00 25.36
C ALA A 53 22.82 17.89 25.02
N MET A 54 22.82 18.53 23.85
CA MET A 54 23.92 19.37 23.36
C MET A 54 23.77 20.85 23.74
N SER A 55 22.52 21.32 23.96
CA SER A 55 22.22 22.69 24.38
C SER A 55 22.57 22.97 25.85
N ARG A 56 22.48 21.96 26.73
CA ARG A 56 22.79 22.12 28.17
C ARG A 56 24.27 22.35 28.50
N LEU A 57 25.18 22.12 27.57
CA LEU A 57 26.62 22.33 27.78
C LEU A 57 27.07 23.79 27.59
N MET A 58 26.22 24.69 27.09
CA MET A 58 26.63 26.06 26.75
C MET A 58 25.64 27.07 27.34
N GLY A 59 25.71 27.22 28.66
CA GLY A 59 24.95 28.23 29.40
C GLY A 59 25.54 29.63 29.23
N GLY A 60 24.65 30.62 29.07
CA GLY A 60 24.95 32.03 29.30
C GLY A 60 25.30 32.84 28.07
N ILE A 61 24.27 33.46 27.47
CA ILE A 61 24.22 34.70 26.67
C ILE A 61 23.13 34.47 25.62
N GLY A 62 22.11 35.35 25.60
CA GLY A 62 20.81 35.19 24.93
C GLY A 62 20.79 35.14 23.39
N GLY A 63 21.78 34.52 22.75
CA GLY A 63 21.78 34.13 21.34
C GLY A 63 21.53 32.62 21.20
N ARG A 64 20.85 32.22 20.10
CA ARG A 64 20.67 30.79 19.77
C ARG A 64 22.03 30.08 19.75
N GLY A 65 22.15 28.99 20.50
CA GLY A 65 23.42 28.26 20.62
C GLY A 65 23.82 27.54 19.32
N PRO A 66 25.11 27.19 19.13
CA PRO A 66 25.59 26.51 17.93
C PRO A 66 24.88 25.16 17.67
N GLY A 67 24.38 24.50 18.71
CA GLY A 67 23.54 23.30 18.58
C GLY A 67 22.15 23.56 18.00
N GLU A 68 21.51 24.68 18.36
CA GLU A 68 20.21 25.06 17.81
C GLU A 68 20.32 25.47 16.33
N MET A 69 21.36 26.23 16.00
CA MET A 69 21.66 26.63 14.62
C MET A 69 21.95 25.42 13.73
N LYS A 70 22.68 24.41 14.22
CA LYS A 70 22.93 23.17 13.49
C LYS A 70 21.65 22.37 13.23
N LEU A 71 20.76 22.27 14.23
CA LEU A 71 19.46 21.59 14.07
C LEU A 71 18.55 22.32 13.08
N GLU A 72 18.58 23.65 13.07
CA GLU A 72 17.83 24.44 12.10
C GLU A 72 18.35 24.25 10.67
N VAL A 73 19.67 24.26 10.48
CA VAL A 73 20.30 23.96 9.19
C VAL A 73 19.95 22.55 8.70
N ASP A 74 20.00 21.55 9.59
CA ASP A 74 19.64 20.17 9.22
C ASP A 74 18.15 20.04 8.87
N ARG A 75 17.26 20.73 9.60
CA ARG A 75 15.82 20.79 9.25
C ARG A 75 15.60 21.44 7.90
N ARG A 76 16.32 22.52 7.60
CA ARG A 76 16.24 23.21 6.31
C ARG A 76 16.67 22.28 5.17
N ARG A 77 17.80 21.57 5.31
CA ARG A 77 18.27 20.57 4.34
C ARG A 77 17.25 19.45 4.11
N VAL A 78 16.64 18.93 5.18
CA VAL A 78 15.60 17.89 5.06
C VAL A 78 14.37 18.42 4.31
N ARG A 79 13.94 19.66 4.58
CA ARG A 79 12.81 20.29 3.86
C ARG A 79 13.12 20.50 2.38
N GLU A 80 14.31 20.99 2.05
CA GLU A 80 14.76 21.16 0.66
C GLU A 80 14.78 19.82 -0.07
N LYS A 81 15.25 18.75 0.58
CA LYS A 81 15.24 17.40 0.03
C LYS A 81 13.82 16.86 -0.18
N ILE A 82 12.90 17.09 0.77
CA ILE A 82 11.48 16.74 0.62
C ILE A 82 10.89 17.43 -0.62
N ALA A 83 11.09 18.73 -0.77
CA ALA A 83 10.57 19.49 -1.92
C ALA A 83 11.14 18.97 -3.26
N LEU A 84 12.42 18.59 -3.28
CA LEU A 84 13.04 17.97 -4.45
C LEU A 84 12.39 16.62 -4.82
N LEU A 85 12.21 15.74 -3.82
CA LEU A 85 11.59 14.42 -4.03
C LEU A 85 10.12 14.54 -4.45
N GLU A 86 9.37 15.50 -3.90
CA GLU A 86 7.99 15.80 -4.33
C GLU A 86 7.94 16.24 -5.80
N LYS A 87 8.88 17.09 -6.23
CA LYS A 87 8.99 17.50 -7.64
C LYS A 87 9.31 16.32 -8.55
N GLN A 88 10.20 15.42 -8.11
CA GLN A 88 10.51 14.18 -8.84
C GLN A 88 9.29 13.25 -8.92
N LEU A 89 8.52 13.11 -7.84
CA LEU A 89 7.33 12.27 -7.82
C LEU A 89 6.25 12.81 -8.79
N LYS A 90 6.11 14.14 -8.89
CA LYS A 90 5.21 14.79 -9.85
C LYS A 90 5.63 14.57 -11.31
N SER A 91 6.92 14.52 -11.62
CA SER A 91 7.36 14.21 -12.99
C SER A 91 7.12 12.74 -13.35
N LEU A 92 7.34 11.83 -12.41
CA LEU A 92 7.05 10.40 -12.57
C LEU A 92 5.54 10.12 -12.75
N SER A 93 4.68 10.90 -12.07
CA SER A 93 3.22 10.83 -12.27
C SER A 93 2.82 11.18 -13.72
N ARG A 94 3.42 12.21 -14.34
CA ARG A 94 3.12 12.57 -15.74
C ARG A 94 3.47 11.45 -16.72
N ALA A 95 4.62 10.80 -16.53
CA ALA A 95 5.02 9.65 -17.33
C ALA A 95 4.07 8.45 -17.13
N ARG A 96 3.48 8.29 -15.95
CA ARG A 96 2.42 7.30 -15.68
C ARG A 96 1.14 7.64 -16.44
N GLN A 97 0.66 8.88 -16.37
CA GLN A 97 -0.54 9.32 -17.09
C GLN A 97 -0.44 9.10 -18.60
N GLN A 98 0.72 9.35 -19.21
CA GLN A 98 0.95 9.04 -20.63
C GLN A 98 0.86 7.54 -20.93
N ARG A 99 1.43 6.68 -20.06
CA ARG A 99 1.30 5.22 -20.19
C ARG A 99 -0.15 4.76 -20.04
N LYS A 100 -0.91 5.36 -19.12
CA LYS A 100 -2.34 5.11 -18.94
C LYS A 100 -3.12 5.48 -20.19
N ALA A 101 -2.94 6.70 -20.71
CA ALA A 101 -3.64 7.17 -21.90
C ALA A 101 -3.44 6.23 -23.10
N ARG A 102 -2.21 5.72 -23.30
CA ARG A 102 -1.93 4.74 -24.35
C ARG A 102 -2.65 3.40 -24.14
N ARG A 103 -2.82 2.94 -22.88
CA ARG A 103 -3.52 1.70 -22.53
C ARG A 103 -5.03 1.83 -22.66
N VAL A 104 -5.58 2.96 -22.22
CA VAL A 104 -7.01 3.31 -22.40
C VAL A 104 -7.35 3.35 -23.89
N ALA A 105 -6.48 3.95 -24.71
CA ALA A 105 -6.63 3.95 -26.17
C ALA A 105 -6.59 2.54 -26.80
N GLN A 106 -6.03 1.54 -26.10
CA GLN A 106 -6.00 0.14 -26.51
C GLN A 106 -7.17 -0.68 -25.94
N GLY A 107 -8.09 -0.06 -25.17
CA GLY A 107 -9.27 -0.72 -24.62
C GLY A 107 -8.97 -1.79 -23.57
N MET A 108 -7.81 -1.76 -22.92
CA MET A 108 -7.37 -2.79 -21.99
C MET A 108 -7.60 -2.34 -20.53
N PRO A 109 -8.61 -2.88 -19.82
CA PRO A 109 -8.97 -2.42 -18.48
C PRO A 109 -7.93 -2.82 -17.43
N ILE A 110 -7.86 -2.02 -16.36
CA ILE A 110 -6.93 -2.16 -15.24
C ILE A 110 -7.70 -2.62 -14.00
N ILE A 111 -7.28 -3.75 -13.44
CA ILE A 111 -7.74 -4.27 -12.16
C ILE A 111 -6.64 -4.02 -11.13
N SER A 112 -6.98 -3.37 -10.02
CA SER A 112 -6.05 -3.20 -8.89
C SER A 112 -6.48 -4.04 -7.71
N ILE A 113 -5.61 -4.95 -7.29
CA ILE A 113 -5.84 -5.82 -6.15
C ILE A 113 -5.53 -5.03 -4.88
N ILE A 114 -6.53 -4.82 -4.02
CA ILE A 114 -6.39 -4.12 -2.73
C ILE A 114 -6.76 -5.05 -1.57
N GLY A 115 -6.36 -4.69 -0.36
CA GLY A 115 -6.66 -5.46 0.85
C GLY A 115 -5.51 -5.51 1.84
N TYR A 116 -5.76 -6.09 3.01
CA TYR A 116 -4.77 -6.16 4.07
C TYR A 116 -3.54 -7.01 3.72
N THR A 117 -2.43 -6.75 4.39
CA THR A 117 -1.27 -7.64 4.40
C THR A 117 -1.70 -9.05 4.82
N ASN A 118 -1.12 -10.06 4.17
CA ASN A 118 -1.49 -11.47 4.31
C ASN A 118 -2.94 -11.86 3.91
N ALA A 119 -3.66 -10.99 3.19
CA ALA A 119 -4.95 -11.37 2.60
C ALA A 119 -4.82 -12.35 1.41
N GLY A 120 -3.60 -12.61 0.93
CA GLY A 120 -3.33 -13.50 -0.21
C GLY A 120 -3.33 -12.82 -1.59
N LYS A 121 -3.19 -11.49 -1.65
CA LYS A 121 -3.11 -10.72 -2.91
C LYS A 121 -2.02 -11.21 -3.87
N SER A 122 -0.79 -11.34 -3.37
CA SER A 122 0.36 -11.78 -4.19
C SER A 122 0.24 -13.24 -4.60
N THR A 123 -0.30 -14.10 -3.72
CA THR A 123 -0.62 -15.50 -4.03
C THR A 123 -1.62 -15.60 -5.17
N LEU A 124 -2.71 -14.83 -5.10
CA LEU A 124 -3.71 -14.74 -6.16
C LEU A 124 -3.07 -14.27 -7.47
N LEU A 125 -2.28 -13.18 -7.43
CA LEU A 125 -1.62 -12.66 -8.63
C LEU A 125 -0.72 -13.72 -9.29
N ASN A 126 0.06 -14.45 -8.50
CA ASN A 126 0.96 -15.49 -9.02
C ASN A 126 0.22 -16.65 -9.66
N ASN A 127 -0.83 -17.14 -9.00
CA ASN A 127 -1.60 -18.25 -9.51
C ASN A 127 -2.43 -17.87 -10.74
N LEU A 128 -2.95 -16.64 -10.81
CA LEU A 128 -3.59 -16.12 -12.03
C LEU A 128 -2.62 -15.96 -13.19
N THR A 129 -1.39 -15.52 -12.92
CA THR A 129 -0.40 -15.20 -13.96
C THR A 129 0.53 -16.37 -14.32
N LYS A 130 0.37 -17.54 -13.66
CA LYS A 130 1.32 -18.67 -13.70
C LYS A 130 2.78 -18.24 -13.51
N SER A 131 3.00 -17.16 -12.75
CA SER A 131 4.32 -16.56 -12.59
C SER A 131 4.94 -16.93 -11.24
N LYS A 132 6.25 -17.14 -11.21
CA LYS A 132 7.03 -17.43 -9.99
C LYS A 132 7.43 -16.14 -9.28
N THR A 133 6.50 -15.24 -8.93
CA THR A 133 6.86 -14.16 -7.99
C THR A 133 6.97 -14.78 -6.60
N PHE A 134 8.04 -14.51 -5.87
CA PHE A 134 8.26 -15.07 -4.53
C PHE A 134 7.11 -14.63 -3.58
N VAL A 135 6.26 -15.58 -3.14
CA VAL A 135 5.29 -15.35 -2.06
C VAL A 135 5.98 -15.71 -0.76
N GLU A 136 6.28 -14.71 0.07
CA GLU A 136 6.67 -14.96 1.46
C GLU A 136 5.50 -14.60 2.38
N ASP A 137 5.23 -15.40 3.41
CA ASP A 137 4.30 -15.09 4.49
C ASP A 137 4.90 -14.01 5.42
N ARG A 138 5.08 -12.81 4.86
CA ARG A 138 5.67 -11.65 5.54
C ARG A 138 4.83 -10.40 5.26
N MET A 139 4.66 -9.54 6.26
CA MET A 139 4.00 -8.24 6.09
C MET A 139 4.72 -7.43 5.01
N PHE A 140 3.96 -6.77 4.11
CA PHE A 140 4.45 -5.91 3.00
C PHE A 140 5.10 -6.61 1.80
N ALA A 141 4.73 -7.86 1.49
CA ALA A 141 5.35 -8.62 0.40
C ALA A 141 5.52 -7.82 -0.91
N THR A 142 4.59 -6.89 -1.19
CA THR A 142 4.61 -6.03 -2.37
C THR A 142 4.69 -4.56 -1.98
N LEU A 143 5.69 -3.85 -2.49
CA LEU A 143 5.78 -2.39 -2.48
C LEU A 143 5.85 -1.83 -3.90
N ASP A 144 6.75 -2.38 -4.74
CA ASP A 144 6.75 -2.06 -6.16
C ASP A 144 5.51 -2.67 -6.82
N THR A 145 4.71 -1.86 -7.51
CA THR A 145 3.48 -2.34 -8.15
C THR A 145 3.80 -3.33 -9.26
N ALA A 146 3.37 -4.58 -9.08
CA ALA A 146 3.54 -5.62 -10.08
C ALA A 146 2.34 -5.60 -11.04
N SER A 147 2.52 -4.95 -12.20
CA SER A 147 1.55 -5.02 -13.29
C SER A 147 1.80 -6.26 -14.16
N ARG A 148 0.75 -7.01 -14.49
CA ARG A 148 0.80 -8.18 -15.37
C ARG A 148 -0.39 -8.16 -16.32
N ARG A 149 -0.17 -8.60 -17.57
CA ARG A 149 -1.25 -8.82 -18.53
C ARG A 149 -1.83 -10.21 -18.28
N LEU A 150 -3.14 -10.29 -18.14
CA LEU A 150 -3.90 -11.52 -18.00
C LEU A 150 -4.85 -11.65 -19.18
N ARG A 151 -4.89 -12.83 -19.79
CA ARG A 151 -5.89 -13.16 -20.80
C ARG A 151 -7.14 -13.67 -20.09
N PHE A 152 -8.22 -12.92 -20.22
CA PHE A 152 -9.55 -13.27 -19.75
C PHE A 152 -10.28 -14.13 -20.79
N PRO A 153 -11.39 -14.80 -20.40
CA PRO A 153 -12.27 -15.49 -21.34
C PRO A 153 -12.66 -14.59 -22.54
N LYS A 154 -13.00 -15.21 -23.68
CA LYS A 154 -13.36 -14.53 -24.94
C LYS A 154 -12.25 -13.66 -25.54
N GLU A 155 -10.99 -14.07 -25.38
CA GLU A 155 -9.79 -13.41 -25.93
C GLU A 155 -9.61 -11.94 -25.52
N ARG A 156 -10.15 -11.57 -24.36
CA ARG A 156 -9.96 -10.24 -23.80
C ARG A 156 -8.68 -10.20 -22.98
N ASP A 157 -8.05 -9.04 -22.95
CA ASP A 157 -6.89 -8.80 -22.09
C ASP A 157 -7.25 -7.81 -21.00
N VAL A 158 -6.70 -8.03 -19.81
CA VAL A 158 -6.74 -7.09 -18.70
C VAL A 158 -5.34 -6.90 -18.15
N ILE A 159 -5.09 -5.74 -17.55
CA ILE A 159 -3.92 -5.55 -16.70
C ILE A 159 -4.35 -5.75 -15.27
N ILE A 160 -3.72 -6.69 -14.56
CA ILE A 160 -3.87 -6.81 -13.12
C ILE A 160 -2.65 -6.20 -12.43
N THR A 161 -2.88 -5.46 -11.35
CA THR A 161 -1.85 -4.78 -10.58
C THR A 161 -1.93 -5.19 -9.12
N ASP A 162 -0.84 -5.73 -8.57
CA ASP A 162 -0.72 -5.92 -7.12
C ASP A 162 -0.28 -4.61 -6.47
N THR A 163 -0.93 -4.27 -5.36
CA THR A 163 -0.78 -3.00 -4.66
C THR A 163 -0.21 -3.23 -3.26
N VAL A 164 0.23 -2.14 -2.63
CA VAL A 164 0.74 -2.20 -1.26
C VAL A 164 -0.37 -2.67 -0.33
N GLY A 165 -0.09 -3.74 0.43
CA GLY A 165 -1.07 -4.26 1.39
C GLY A 165 -1.32 -3.31 2.56
N PHE A 166 -2.59 -3.12 2.93
CA PHE A 166 -2.96 -2.33 4.10
C PHE A 166 -2.52 -2.99 5.42
N ILE A 167 -2.31 -2.17 6.45
CA ILE A 167 -2.00 -2.63 7.81
C ILE A 167 -3.04 -2.09 8.76
N ARG A 168 -3.23 -2.80 9.88
CA ARG A 168 -4.05 -2.33 10.99
C ARG A 168 -3.45 -1.05 11.57
N ASN A 169 -4.29 -0.06 11.81
CA ASN A 169 -3.89 1.22 12.42
C ASN A 169 -2.66 1.80 11.72
N LEU A 170 -2.74 2.02 10.41
CA LEU A 170 -1.68 2.75 9.70
C LEU A 170 -1.53 4.10 10.41
N PRO A 171 -0.33 4.44 10.93
CA PRO A 171 -0.12 5.72 11.59
C PRO A 171 -0.50 6.86 10.64
N LYS A 172 -1.21 7.88 11.13
CA LYS A 172 -1.60 9.05 10.31
C LYS A 172 -0.39 9.69 9.61
N ASP A 173 0.75 9.75 10.31
CA ASP A 173 2.03 10.24 9.79
C ASP A 173 2.54 9.43 8.59
N LEU A 174 2.28 8.12 8.56
CA LEU A 174 2.63 7.24 7.44
C LEU A 174 1.63 7.40 6.29
N PHE A 175 0.35 7.61 6.58
CA PHE A 175 -0.71 7.70 5.57
C PHE A 175 -0.41 8.75 4.49
N ALA A 176 0.08 9.94 4.87
CA ALA A 176 0.46 10.98 3.91
C ALA A 176 1.59 10.55 2.95
N ALA A 177 2.43 9.62 3.36
CA ALA A 177 3.49 9.06 2.54
C ALA A 177 3.03 7.88 1.67
N PHE A 178 2.06 7.09 2.15
CA PHE A 178 1.41 6.04 1.35
C PHE A 178 0.39 6.58 0.37
N LYS A 179 -0.19 7.76 0.63
CA LYS A 179 -1.17 8.39 -0.25
C LYS A 179 -0.66 8.46 -1.69
N SER A 180 0.57 8.93 -1.91
CA SER A 180 1.16 8.98 -3.26
C SER A 180 1.43 7.61 -3.90
N THR A 181 1.50 6.54 -3.11
CA THR A 181 1.62 5.16 -3.62
C THR A 181 0.24 4.56 -3.93
N LEU A 182 -0.79 5.01 -3.21
CA LEU A 182 -2.18 4.59 -3.37
C LEU A 182 -2.93 5.43 -4.41
N GLU A 183 -2.43 6.61 -4.79
CA GLU A 183 -2.91 7.39 -5.94
C GLU A 183 -2.86 6.55 -7.24
N GLU A 184 -2.02 5.52 -7.32
CA GLU A 184 -2.03 4.58 -8.44
C GLU A 184 -3.36 3.82 -8.58
N LEU A 185 -4.14 3.72 -7.51
CA LEU A 185 -5.49 3.17 -7.55
C LEU A 185 -6.46 4.03 -8.36
N GLU A 186 -6.17 5.33 -8.59
CA GLU A 186 -6.91 6.21 -9.50
C GLU A 186 -6.88 5.72 -10.95
N ASP A 187 -5.94 4.83 -11.29
CA ASP A 187 -5.83 4.27 -12.64
C ASP A 187 -6.67 3.01 -12.85
N ALA A 188 -7.18 2.39 -11.79
CA ALA A 188 -7.97 1.17 -11.88
C ALA A 188 -9.39 1.40 -12.43
N ASP A 189 -9.83 0.56 -13.36
CA ASP A 189 -11.24 0.48 -13.77
C ASP A 189 -12.06 -0.36 -12.77
N LEU A 190 -11.41 -1.30 -12.08
CA LEU A 190 -11.99 -2.11 -11.02
C LEU A 190 -11.00 -2.29 -9.87
N LEU A 191 -11.48 -2.04 -8.65
CA LEU A 191 -10.77 -2.39 -7.42
C LEU A 191 -11.20 -3.79 -6.98
N LEU A 192 -10.28 -4.74 -6.97
CA LEU A 192 -10.52 -6.09 -6.46
C LEU A 192 -10.07 -6.15 -4.99
N HIS A 193 -11.03 -6.09 -4.07
CA HIS A 193 -10.78 -6.05 -2.64
C HIS A 193 -10.72 -7.47 -2.06
N ILE A 194 -9.49 -7.95 -1.83
CA ILE A 194 -9.23 -9.27 -1.26
C ILE A 194 -9.26 -9.19 0.26
N VAL A 195 -10.09 -10.03 0.87
CA VAL A 195 -10.27 -10.12 2.32
C VAL A 195 -10.02 -11.53 2.80
N ASP A 196 -9.23 -11.69 3.85
CA ASP A 196 -9.06 -12.99 4.52
C ASP A 196 -10.29 -13.29 5.39
N ILE A 197 -11.14 -14.23 4.95
CA ILE A 197 -12.39 -14.57 5.65
C ILE A 197 -12.16 -15.32 6.96
N SER A 198 -11.03 -16.03 7.09
CA SER A 198 -10.66 -16.73 8.32
C SER A 198 -10.28 -15.78 9.46
N ASN A 199 -10.09 -14.49 9.15
CA ASN A 199 -9.72 -13.51 10.14
C ASN A 199 -10.95 -13.06 10.94
N PRO A 200 -11.02 -13.24 12.27
CA PRO A 200 -12.19 -12.83 13.06
C PRO A 200 -12.46 -11.31 13.06
N ARG A 201 -11.54 -10.51 12.51
CA ARG A 201 -11.67 -9.06 12.35
C ARG A 201 -11.83 -8.63 10.89
N PHE A 202 -12.24 -9.53 10.00
CA PHE A 202 -12.37 -9.22 8.57
C PHE A 202 -13.33 -8.03 8.32
N GLU A 203 -14.44 -7.93 9.05
CA GLU A 203 -15.39 -6.80 8.92
C GLU A 203 -14.73 -5.46 9.26
N GLN A 204 -13.91 -5.42 10.32
CA GLN A 204 -13.16 -4.23 10.70
C GLN A 204 -12.13 -3.84 9.63
N GLN A 205 -11.52 -4.85 8.98
CA GLN A 205 -10.60 -4.63 7.87
C GLN A 205 -11.33 -4.05 6.66
N ILE A 206 -12.52 -4.57 6.31
CA ILE A 206 -13.35 -4.03 5.23
C ILE A 206 -13.64 -2.55 5.48
N ASN A 207 -14.20 -2.22 6.64
CA ASN A 207 -14.54 -0.85 7.02
C ASN A 207 -13.31 0.09 7.01
N SER A 208 -12.13 -0.44 7.36
CA SER A 208 -10.90 0.35 7.34
C SER A 208 -10.42 0.64 5.92
N VAL A 209 -10.53 -0.31 5.00
CA VAL A 209 -10.22 -0.07 3.58
C VAL A 209 -11.20 0.92 2.97
N GLU A 210 -12.50 0.79 3.25
CA GLU A 210 -13.51 1.72 2.75
C GLU A 210 -13.24 3.17 3.19
N LYS A 211 -12.88 3.37 4.47
CA LYS A 211 -12.45 4.69 4.97
C LYS A 211 -11.24 5.23 4.21
N ILE A 212 -10.23 4.39 3.98
CA ILE A 212 -9.03 4.78 3.22
C ILE A 212 -9.40 5.16 1.78
N LEU A 213 -10.25 4.37 1.11
CA LEU A 213 -10.72 4.70 -0.24
C LEU A 213 -11.47 6.04 -0.26
N SER A 214 -12.27 6.33 0.78
CA SER A 214 -12.94 7.62 0.92
C SER A 214 -11.97 8.79 1.13
N GLU A 215 -10.93 8.62 1.93
CA GLU A 215 -9.89 9.65 2.13
C GLU A 215 -9.05 9.91 0.87
N LEU A 216 -9.02 8.95 -0.05
CA LEU A 216 -8.38 9.04 -1.36
C LEU A 216 -9.33 9.53 -2.46
N SER A 217 -10.59 9.85 -2.14
CA SER A 217 -11.62 10.21 -3.13
C SER A 217 -11.88 9.11 -4.17
N LEU A 218 -11.75 7.85 -3.77
CA LEU A 218 -11.93 6.66 -4.63
C LEU A 218 -13.25 5.93 -4.37
N SER A 219 -14.17 6.50 -3.59
CA SER A 219 -15.43 5.86 -3.19
C SER A 219 -16.35 5.52 -4.37
N GLU A 220 -16.26 6.25 -5.48
CA GLU A 220 -17.08 6.02 -6.67
C GLU A 220 -16.56 4.88 -7.56
N LYS A 221 -15.35 4.38 -7.29
CA LYS A 221 -14.78 3.31 -8.10
C LYS A 221 -15.53 1.99 -7.90
N PRO A 222 -15.74 1.19 -8.96
CA PRO A 222 -16.26 -0.16 -8.80
C PRO A 222 -15.35 -0.99 -7.89
N VAL A 223 -15.90 -1.52 -6.80
CA VAL A 223 -15.19 -2.42 -5.87
C VAL A 223 -15.82 -3.81 -5.90
N LEU A 224 -15.05 -4.83 -6.25
CA LEU A 224 -15.43 -6.24 -6.10
C LEU A 224 -14.84 -6.79 -4.80
N LEU A 225 -15.70 -7.07 -3.83
CA LEU A 225 -15.29 -7.75 -2.61
C LEU A 225 -15.10 -9.24 -2.90
N ALA A 226 -13.92 -9.77 -2.56
CA ALA A 226 -13.58 -11.15 -2.77
C ALA A 226 -12.95 -11.75 -1.50
N PHE A 227 -13.69 -12.66 -0.86
CA PHE A 227 -13.24 -13.42 0.29
C PHE A 227 -12.29 -14.53 -0.14
N ASN A 228 -11.06 -14.45 0.36
CA ASN A 228 -10.02 -15.44 0.19
C ASN A 228 -9.91 -16.33 1.44
N LYS A 229 -9.23 -17.46 1.29
CA LYS A 229 -8.95 -18.47 2.33
C LYS A 229 -10.20 -19.22 2.80
N ILE A 230 -11.12 -19.50 1.88
CA ILE A 230 -12.27 -20.36 2.17
C ILE A 230 -11.90 -21.79 2.55
N ASP A 231 -10.68 -22.21 2.28
CA ASP A 231 -10.11 -23.49 2.75
C ASP A 231 -9.92 -23.56 4.27
N LEU A 232 -10.01 -22.42 4.98
CA LEU A 232 -9.82 -22.31 6.42
C LEU A 232 -11.12 -22.06 7.20
N VAL A 233 -12.27 -22.03 6.52
CA VAL A 233 -13.58 -21.71 7.12
C VAL A 233 -14.61 -22.72 6.64
N ASP A 234 -15.62 -23.01 7.47
CA ASP A 234 -16.71 -23.89 7.10
C ASP A 234 -17.46 -23.35 5.88
N LYS A 235 -17.83 -24.26 4.96
CA LYS A 235 -18.43 -23.90 3.67
C LYS A 235 -19.74 -23.12 3.84
N GLU A 236 -20.59 -23.56 4.76
CA GLU A 236 -21.88 -22.92 5.05
C GLU A 236 -21.70 -21.51 5.62
N GLU A 237 -20.70 -21.33 6.50
CA GLU A 237 -20.34 -20.02 7.04
C GLU A 237 -19.82 -19.09 5.95
N ALA A 238 -18.93 -19.59 5.08
CA ALA A 238 -18.38 -18.81 3.97
C ALA A 238 -19.48 -18.36 2.99
N GLU A 239 -20.44 -19.24 2.65
CA GLU A 239 -21.58 -18.93 1.78
C GLU A 239 -22.52 -17.90 2.41
N ALA A 240 -22.82 -18.03 3.71
CA ALA A 240 -23.63 -17.06 4.44
C ALA A 240 -22.98 -15.67 4.47
N ILE A 241 -21.67 -15.60 4.73
CA ILE A 241 -20.90 -14.35 4.73
C ILE A 241 -20.87 -13.74 3.31
N CYS A 242 -20.58 -14.53 2.27
CA CYS A 242 -20.58 -14.04 0.89
C CYS A 242 -21.93 -13.44 0.49
N THR A 243 -23.03 -14.10 0.86
CA THR A 243 -24.39 -13.62 0.60
C THR A 243 -24.65 -12.29 1.32
N ARG A 244 -24.29 -12.21 2.61
CA ARG A 244 -24.45 -11.00 3.42
C ARG A 244 -23.74 -9.78 2.83
N PHE A 245 -22.53 -9.97 2.31
CA PHE A 245 -21.71 -8.88 1.75
C PHE A 245 -21.82 -8.72 0.23
N LYS A 246 -22.65 -9.52 -0.45
CA LYS A 246 -22.73 -9.56 -1.92
C LYS A 246 -21.34 -9.71 -2.56
N ALA A 247 -20.54 -10.61 -1.98
CA ALA A 247 -19.14 -10.85 -2.33
C ALA A 247 -18.98 -12.18 -3.08
N VAL A 248 -17.80 -12.39 -3.64
CA VAL A 248 -17.38 -13.72 -4.14
C VAL A 248 -16.41 -14.37 -3.16
N SER A 249 -16.40 -15.70 -3.11
CA SER A 249 -15.44 -16.49 -2.35
C SER A 249 -14.49 -17.24 -3.26
N PHE A 250 -13.24 -17.40 -2.84
CA PHE A 250 -12.25 -18.25 -3.50
C PHE A 250 -11.14 -18.67 -2.51
N SER A 251 -10.31 -19.63 -2.89
CA SER A 251 -9.05 -19.92 -2.20
C SER A 251 -7.90 -19.64 -3.16
N ALA A 252 -7.05 -18.66 -2.83
CA ALA A 252 -5.87 -18.32 -3.61
C ALA A 252 -4.94 -19.51 -3.83
N LEU A 253 -4.99 -20.53 -2.97
CA LEU A 253 -4.19 -21.76 -3.07
C LEU A 253 -4.79 -22.78 -4.05
N ASN A 254 -6.10 -22.71 -4.33
CA ASN A 254 -6.79 -23.63 -5.21
C ASN A 254 -7.33 -22.92 -6.47
N PRO A 255 -6.64 -23.05 -7.62
CA PRO A 255 -7.05 -22.44 -8.89
C PRO A 255 -8.45 -22.82 -9.38
N GLU A 256 -8.98 -23.99 -8.99
CA GLU A 256 -10.33 -24.42 -9.39
C GLU A 256 -11.42 -23.48 -8.86
N THR A 257 -11.13 -22.81 -7.74
CA THR A 257 -12.06 -21.84 -7.12
C THR A 257 -12.10 -20.49 -7.84
N PHE A 258 -11.18 -20.23 -8.80
CA PHE A 258 -11.07 -18.92 -9.44
C PHE A 258 -12.19 -18.63 -10.43
N GLN A 259 -12.93 -19.65 -10.88
CA GLN A 259 -13.97 -19.45 -11.88
C GLN A 259 -15.04 -18.45 -11.41
N VAL A 260 -15.45 -18.53 -10.14
CA VAL A 260 -16.44 -17.61 -9.55
C VAL A 260 -15.91 -16.17 -9.55
N LEU A 261 -14.64 -16.00 -9.18
CA LEU A 261 -13.96 -14.70 -9.17
C LEU A 261 -13.84 -14.11 -10.58
N ILE A 262 -13.39 -14.90 -11.56
CA ILE A 262 -13.21 -14.47 -12.96
C ILE A 262 -14.54 -14.04 -13.56
N ASN A 263 -15.61 -14.83 -13.35
CA ASN A 263 -16.95 -14.51 -13.85
C ASN A 263 -17.47 -13.20 -13.26
N ALA A 264 -17.29 -12.96 -11.95
CA ALA A 264 -17.71 -11.72 -11.32
C ALA A 264 -16.92 -10.50 -11.81
N ILE A 265 -15.61 -10.66 -12.07
CA ILE A 265 -14.79 -9.61 -12.69
C ILE A 265 -15.29 -9.33 -14.12
N GLU A 266 -15.55 -10.35 -14.92
CA GLU A 266 -16.04 -10.19 -16.30
C GLU A 266 -17.37 -9.42 -16.33
N ALA A 267 -18.31 -9.79 -15.46
CA ALA A 267 -19.61 -9.13 -15.36
C ALA A 267 -19.51 -7.64 -14.96
N ARG A 268 -18.50 -7.27 -14.16
CA ARG A 268 -18.25 -5.89 -13.73
C ARG A 268 -17.58 -5.05 -14.81
N LEU A 269 -16.59 -5.61 -15.50
CA LEU A 269 -15.80 -4.89 -16.52
C LEU A 269 -16.54 -4.78 -17.86
N TRP A 270 -17.34 -5.80 -18.21
CA TRP A 270 -18.09 -5.85 -19.46
C TRP A 270 -19.52 -6.32 -19.19
N PRO A 271 -20.37 -5.47 -18.61
CA PRO A 271 -21.77 -5.79 -18.42
C PRO A 271 -22.41 -6.14 -19.77
N LEU A 272 -23.19 -7.22 -19.81
CA LEU A 272 -24.01 -7.54 -20.97
C LEU A 272 -24.99 -6.38 -21.18
N LYS A 273 -24.95 -5.77 -22.36
CA LYS A 273 -25.92 -4.76 -22.79
C LYS A 273 -27.32 -5.36 -22.93
#